data_AF-A0A432U0E9-F1
#
_entry.id   AF-A0A432U0E9-F1
#
_cell.length_a   1.000
_cell.length_b   1.000
_cell.length_c   1.000
_cell.angle_alpha   90.00
_cell.angle_beta   90.00
_cell.angle_gamma   90.00
#
_symmetry.space_group_name_H-M   'P 1'
#
loop_
_entity.id
_entity.type
_entity.pdbx_description
1 polymer ?
#
loop_
_entity_poly.entity_id
_entity_poly.type
_entity_poly.pdbx_seq_one_letter_code
_entity_poly.pdbx_strand_id
1 'polypeptide(L)'
;MRNLVRFFAISRILMRYRLDSLVLSTPLLKSFKPLLYLIPWHYFPVKQYTRGERIRLALEELGPIFIKFGQTLSTRRDLLPNDIGDELAKLQDSCPAFDPAKAKRMIEQSLGDSTEHLFKQFDLTPLASASIAQVHTAITHDGDAVVVKVVRPNIDQTIKRDIALMYALAKLISKHPISEKVRPLEIVAEFEAIILNELNMLNEANNASQL
;
A
#
# COMPACT_ATOMS: atom_id res chain seq x y z
N MET A 1 7.47 4.30 -20.64
CA MET A 1 6.01 4.08 -20.88
C MET A 1 5.24 3.57 -19.66
N ARG A 2 5.74 2.60 -18.88
CA ARG A 2 5.03 2.02 -17.70
C ARG A 2 4.68 3.03 -16.58
N ASN A 3 5.53 4.05 -16.38
CA ASN A 3 5.31 5.11 -15.37
C ASN A 3 4.18 6.08 -15.75
N LEU A 4 4.03 6.41 -17.04
CA LEU A 4 2.97 7.30 -17.53
C LEU A 4 1.60 6.63 -17.41
N VAL A 5 1.49 5.35 -17.79
CA VAL A 5 0.24 4.57 -17.66
C VAL A 5 -0.21 4.51 -16.20
N ARG A 6 0.74 4.25 -15.28
CA ARG A 6 0.42 4.23 -13.85
C ARG A 6 0.01 5.62 -13.35
N PHE A 7 0.71 6.68 -13.74
CA PHE A 7 0.34 8.06 -13.42
C PHE A 7 -1.09 8.38 -13.87
N PHE A 8 -1.47 8.02 -15.10
CA PHE A 8 -2.86 8.18 -15.56
C PHE A 8 -3.85 7.33 -14.76
N ALA A 9 -3.49 6.11 -14.37
CA ALA A 9 -4.33 5.27 -13.52
C ALA A 9 -4.55 5.91 -12.15
N ILE A 10 -3.50 6.44 -11.52
CA ILE A 10 -3.56 7.16 -10.24
C ILE A 10 -4.45 8.41 -10.39
N SER A 11 -4.19 9.26 -11.39
CA SER A 11 -4.98 10.46 -11.63
C SER A 11 -6.45 10.13 -11.87
N ARG A 12 -6.74 9.05 -12.61
CA ARG A 12 -8.10 8.53 -12.79
C ARG A 12 -8.75 8.14 -11.47
N ILE A 13 -8.03 7.45 -10.58
CA ILE A 13 -8.54 7.05 -9.26
C ILE A 13 -8.85 8.28 -8.40
N LEU A 14 -7.92 9.24 -8.33
CA LEU A 14 -8.10 10.48 -7.58
C LEU A 14 -9.32 11.27 -8.08
N MET A 15 -9.52 11.35 -9.40
CA MET A 15 -10.71 11.99 -10.00
C MET A 15 -11.99 11.19 -9.76
N ARG A 16 -11.93 9.85 -9.88
CA ARG A 16 -13.09 8.94 -9.69
C ARG A 16 -13.69 9.11 -8.29
N TYR A 17 -12.85 9.21 -7.27
CA TYR A 17 -13.28 9.41 -5.89
C TYR A 17 -13.40 10.88 -5.50
N ARG A 18 -13.31 11.79 -6.47
CA ARG A 18 -13.37 13.25 -6.27
C ARG A 18 -12.40 13.77 -5.19
N LEU A 19 -11.26 13.11 -5.02
CA LEU A 19 -10.21 13.56 -4.10
C LEU A 19 -9.49 14.79 -4.64
N ASP A 20 -9.57 15.00 -5.96
CA ASP A 20 -9.24 16.27 -6.60
C ASP A 20 -9.99 17.42 -5.92
N SER A 21 -11.29 17.33 -5.65
CA SER A 21 -12.02 18.40 -4.96
C SER A 21 -11.54 18.72 -3.54
N LEU A 22 -10.94 17.74 -2.83
CA LEU A 22 -10.35 17.94 -1.50
C LEU A 22 -8.97 18.64 -1.60
N VAL A 23 -8.17 18.29 -2.62
CA VAL A 23 -6.85 18.85 -2.88
C VAL A 23 -6.91 20.22 -3.60
N LEU A 24 -7.90 20.40 -4.49
CA LEU A 24 -8.16 21.59 -5.32
C LEU A 24 -8.87 22.74 -4.58
N SER A 25 -9.13 22.59 -3.29
CA SER A 25 -9.50 23.70 -2.39
C SER A 25 -8.36 24.73 -2.25
N THR A 26 -7.15 24.39 -2.70
CA THR A 26 -5.95 25.23 -2.66
C THR A 26 -5.99 26.37 -3.69
N PRO A 27 -5.63 27.62 -3.31
CA PRO A 27 -5.69 28.79 -4.19
C PRO A 27 -4.89 28.66 -5.50
N LEU A 28 -3.76 27.96 -5.46
CA LEU A 28 -2.84 27.79 -6.60
C LEU A 28 -3.42 26.94 -7.74
N LEU A 29 -4.32 26.00 -7.41
CA LEU A 29 -4.94 25.09 -8.38
C LEU A 29 -6.33 25.57 -8.84
N LYS A 30 -6.84 26.68 -8.28
CA LYS A 30 -8.09 27.32 -8.76
C LYS A 30 -8.01 27.73 -10.23
N SER A 31 -6.84 28.15 -10.71
CA SER A 31 -6.62 28.55 -12.11
C SER A 31 -6.69 27.37 -13.10
N PHE A 32 -6.55 26.13 -12.62
CA PHE A 32 -6.69 24.91 -13.44
C PHE A 32 -8.11 24.30 -13.40
N LYS A 33 -9.04 24.87 -12.62
CA LYS A 33 -10.47 24.49 -12.62
C LYS A 33 -11.08 24.37 -14.02
N PRO A 34 -10.94 25.34 -14.94
CA PRO A 34 -11.54 25.22 -16.27
C PRO A 34 -11.01 23.99 -17.05
N LEU A 35 -9.74 23.62 -16.84
CA LEU A 35 -9.13 22.46 -17.50
C LEU A 35 -9.69 21.14 -16.97
N LEU A 36 -10.09 21.09 -15.69
CA LEU A 36 -10.72 19.91 -15.08
C LEU A 36 -12.14 19.66 -15.61
N TYR A 37 -12.89 20.72 -15.98
CA TYR A 37 -14.19 20.60 -16.63
C TYR A 37 -14.12 20.06 -18.07
N LEU A 38 -12.93 20.04 -18.68
CA LEU A 38 -12.71 19.43 -20.00
C LEU A 38 -12.45 17.92 -19.91
N ILE A 39 -12.23 17.38 -18.71
CA ILE A 39 -12.00 15.95 -18.51
C ILE A 39 -13.36 15.24 -18.48
N PRO A 40 -13.65 14.32 -19.42
CA PRO A 40 -14.96 13.65 -19.52
C PRO A 40 -15.39 12.94 -18.23
N TRP A 41 -14.42 12.52 -17.41
CA TRP A 41 -14.64 11.85 -16.14
C TRP A 41 -15.31 12.70 -15.06
N HIS A 42 -15.29 14.03 -15.15
CA HIS A 42 -15.95 14.91 -14.17
C HIS A 42 -17.48 14.73 -14.14
N TYR A 43 -18.06 14.33 -15.28
CA TYR A 43 -19.50 14.21 -15.47
C TYR A 43 -20.05 12.79 -15.25
N PHE A 44 -19.20 11.80 -14.92
CA PHE A 44 -19.71 10.47 -14.58
C PHE A 44 -20.41 10.50 -13.22
N PRO A 45 -21.60 9.88 -13.08
CA PRO A 45 -22.32 9.82 -11.82
C PRO A 45 -21.50 9.04 -10.79
N VAL A 46 -21.10 9.71 -9.72
CA VAL A 46 -20.39 9.08 -8.60
C VAL A 46 -21.43 8.65 -7.57
N LYS A 47 -21.38 7.39 -7.11
CA LYS A 47 -22.17 6.95 -5.94
C LYS A 47 -21.93 7.92 -4.78
N GLN A 48 -22.98 8.23 -4.02
CA GLN A 48 -22.87 9.14 -2.87
C GLN A 48 -22.09 8.47 -1.74
N TYR A 49 -20.76 8.62 -1.76
CA TYR A 49 -19.87 8.23 -0.69
C TYR A 49 -19.56 9.43 0.21
N THR A 50 -19.44 9.20 1.51
CA THR A 50 -18.84 10.14 2.47
C THR A 50 -17.37 10.41 2.11
N ARG A 51 -16.75 11.46 2.68
CA ARG A 51 -15.34 11.77 2.40
C ARG A 51 -14.37 10.68 2.88
N GLY A 52 -14.65 10.06 4.03
CA GLY A 52 -13.83 8.95 4.56
C GLY A 52 -13.89 7.74 3.64
N GLU A 53 -15.09 7.35 3.18
CA GLU A 53 -15.26 6.23 2.24
C GLU A 53 -14.54 6.48 0.92
N ARG A 54 -14.59 7.71 0.38
CA ARG A 54 -13.84 8.07 -0.83
C ARG A 54 -12.34 7.87 -0.66
N ILE A 55 -11.79 8.27 0.49
CA ILE A 55 -10.38 8.10 0.78
C ILE A 55 -10.05 6.62 0.89
N ARG A 56 -10.80 5.85 1.69
CA ARG A 56 -10.61 4.41 1.86
C ARG A 56 -10.63 3.66 0.53
N LEU A 57 -11.68 3.86 -0.26
CA LEU A 57 -11.84 3.20 -1.56
C LEU A 57 -10.76 3.60 -2.57
N ALA A 58 -10.27 4.85 -2.50
CA ALA A 58 -9.15 5.28 -3.33
C ALA A 58 -7.86 4.57 -2.94
N LEU A 59 -7.57 4.42 -1.63
CA LEU A 59 -6.40 3.67 -1.16
C LEU A 59 -6.47 2.20 -1.57
N GLU A 60 -7.64 1.57 -1.49
CA GLU A 60 -7.89 0.21 -1.97
C GLU A 60 -7.62 0.08 -3.47
N GLU A 61 -8.13 1.00 -4.30
CA GLU A 61 -7.91 0.96 -5.76
C GLU A 61 -6.46 1.31 -6.17
N LEU A 62 -5.79 2.16 -5.38
CA LEU A 62 -4.37 2.47 -5.59
C LEU A 62 -3.49 1.26 -5.28
N GLY A 63 -3.90 0.41 -4.35
CA GLY A 63 -3.37 -0.92 -4.14
C GLY A 63 -2.58 -1.08 -2.83
N PRO A 64 -1.81 -2.17 -2.71
CA PRO A 64 -1.34 -2.68 -1.41
C PRO A 64 -0.54 -1.69 -0.56
N ILE A 65 0.37 -0.91 -1.20
CA ILE A 65 1.19 0.08 -0.48
C ILE A 65 0.33 1.23 0.07
N PHE A 66 -0.73 1.60 -0.64
CA PHE A 66 -1.67 2.64 -0.19
C PHE A 66 -2.65 2.14 0.87
N ILE A 67 -3.07 0.87 0.80
CA ILE A 67 -3.82 0.21 1.88
C ILE A 67 -2.98 0.24 3.16
N LYS A 68 -1.73 -0.21 3.08
CA LYS A 68 -0.79 -0.21 4.20
C LYS A 68 -0.57 1.20 4.77
N PHE A 69 -0.38 2.19 3.90
CA PHE A 69 -0.31 3.60 4.32
C PHE A 69 -1.56 4.04 5.09
N GLY A 70 -2.75 3.72 4.59
CA GLY A 70 -4.01 4.04 5.25
C GLY A 70 -4.15 3.36 6.62
N GLN A 71 -3.68 2.11 6.74
CA GLN A 71 -3.64 1.39 8.02
C GLN A 71 -2.67 2.05 9.00
N THR A 72 -1.46 2.40 8.57
CA THR A 72 -0.51 3.14 9.41
C THR A 72 -1.09 4.48 9.85
N LEU A 73 -1.82 5.17 8.97
CA LEU A 73 -2.44 6.45 9.31
C LEU A 73 -3.65 6.29 10.25
N SER A 74 -4.38 5.18 10.17
CA SER A 74 -5.56 4.92 11.02
C SER A 74 -5.19 4.71 12.49
N THR A 75 -3.95 4.31 12.79
CA THR A 75 -3.44 4.23 14.17
C THR A 75 -3.10 5.61 14.73
N ARG A 76 -2.82 6.60 13.86
CA ARG A 76 -2.58 8.01 14.20
C ARG A 76 -3.88 8.82 14.23
N ARG A 77 -4.80 8.43 15.13
CA ARG A 77 -6.11 9.10 15.30
C ARG A 77 -6.02 10.58 15.64
N ASP A 78 -4.91 11.02 16.20
CA ASP A 78 -4.65 12.42 16.52
C ASP A 78 -4.37 13.29 15.28
N LEU A 79 -3.98 12.67 14.15
CA LEU A 79 -3.71 13.35 12.88
C LEU A 79 -4.92 13.41 11.96
N LEU A 80 -6.00 12.68 12.29
CA LEU A 80 -7.15 12.50 11.42
C LEU A 80 -8.46 12.91 12.09
N PRO A 81 -9.39 13.54 11.35
CA PRO A 81 -10.78 13.60 11.76
C PRO A 81 -11.35 12.21 12.01
N ASN A 82 -12.20 12.06 13.04
CA ASN A 82 -12.78 10.77 13.45
C ASN A 82 -13.43 10.01 12.30
N ASP A 83 -14.18 10.70 11.44
CA ASP A 83 -14.87 10.10 10.30
C ASP A 83 -13.92 9.52 9.24
N ILE A 84 -12.72 10.09 9.09
CA ILE A 84 -11.69 9.54 8.20
C ILE A 84 -10.97 8.38 8.89
N GLY A 85 -10.59 8.54 10.16
CA GLY A 85 -9.93 7.48 10.92
C GLY A 85 -10.78 6.21 11.01
N ASP A 86 -12.09 6.34 11.21
CA ASP A 86 -13.03 5.23 11.31
C ASP A 86 -13.18 4.47 9.99
N GLU A 87 -13.13 5.18 8.86
CA GLU A 87 -13.10 4.54 7.55
C GLU A 87 -11.75 3.85 7.30
N LEU A 88 -10.63 4.51 7.57
CA LEU A 88 -9.31 3.89 7.36
C LEU A 88 -9.08 2.66 8.25
N ALA A 89 -9.70 2.59 9.43
CA ALA A 89 -9.66 1.42 10.29
C ALA A 89 -10.36 0.18 9.67
N LYS A 90 -11.20 0.37 8.64
CA LYS A 90 -11.85 -0.74 7.90
C LYS A 90 -10.95 -1.36 6.83
N LEU A 91 -9.80 -0.75 6.53
CA LEU A 91 -8.86 -1.27 5.53
C LEU A 91 -8.34 -2.65 5.96
N GLN A 92 -8.59 -3.66 5.15
CA GLN A 92 -8.07 -5.02 5.35
C GLN A 92 -6.75 -5.18 4.59
N ASP A 93 -5.74 -5.80 5.22
CA ASP A 93 -4.47 -6.15 4.54
C ASP A 93 -4.63 -7.46 3.77
N SER A 94 -5.66 -7.54 2.92
CA SER A 94 -5.88 -8.69 2.05
C SER A 94 -5.48 -8.31 0.64
N CYS A 95 -4.40 -8.92 0.15
CA CYS A 95 -3.96 -8.74 -1.22
C CYS A 95 -4.01 -10.08 -1.95
N PRO A 96 -4.36 -10.11 -3.24
CA PRO A 96 -4.29 -11.34 -4.01
C PRO A 96 -2.88 -11.96 -3.93
N ALA A 97 -2.83 -13.27 -3.72
CA ALA A 97 -1.58 -14.01 -3.82
C ALA A 97 -0.97 -13.84 -5.20
N PHE A 98 0.36 -13.76 -5.26
CA PHE A 98 1.05 -13.88 -6.54
C PHE A 98 1.26 -15.36 -6.87
N ASP A 99 1.65 -15.64 -8.11
CA ASP A 99 1.84 -17.01 -8.61
C ASP A 99 2.62 -17.88 -7.61
N PRO A 100 1.99 -18.93 -7.04
CA PRO A 100 2.64 -19.80 -6.09
C PRO A 100 3.86 -20.54 -6.63
N ALA A 101 3.87 -20.88 -7.93
CA ALA A 101 5.03 -21.52 -8.55
C ALA A 101 6.23 -20.56 -8.59
N LYS A 102 5.96 -19.25 -8.78
CA LYS A 102 6.99 -18.22 -8.69
C LYS A 102 7.49 -18.05 -7.26
N ALA A 103 6.59 -18.11 -6.28
CA ALA A 103 6.94 -18.04 -4.86
C ALA A 103 7.86 -19.19 -4.45
N LYS A 104 7.49 -20.43 -4.82
CA LYS A 104 8.32 -21.63 -4.63
C LYS A 104 9.73 -21.43 -5.19
N ARG A 105 9.85 -21.01 -6.46
CA ARG A 105 11.17 -20.75 -7.08
C ARG A 105 11.99 -19.71 -6.34
N MET A 106 11.35 -18.64 -5.84
CA MET A 106 12.06 -17.61 -5.07
C MET A 106 12.58 -18.14 -3.73
N ILE A 107 11.82 -19.02 -3.07
CA ILE A 107 12.22 -19.71 -1.83
C ILE A 107 13.43 -20.61 -2.13
N GLU A 108 13.33 -21.46 -3.15
CA GLU A 108 14.40 -22.38 -3.54
C GLU A 108 15.69 -21.65 -3.93
N GLN A 109 15.57 -20.54 -4.67
CA GLN A 109 16.71 -19.69 -5.02
C GLN A 109 17.36 -19.02 -3.80
N SER A 110 16.56 -18.63 -2.80
CA SER A 110 17.07 -17.95 -1.61
C SER A 110 17.70 -18.92 -0.62
N LEU A 111 17.20 -20.15 -0.54
CA LEU A 111 17.65 -21.19 0.39
C LEU A 111 18.65 -22.18 -0.23
N GLY A 112 18.79 -22.21 -1.56
CA GLY A 112 19.80 -22.97 -2.28
C GLY A 112 19.44 -24.43 -2.59
N ASP A 113 18.21 -24.87 -2.32
CA ASP A 113 17.75 -26.25 -2.57
C ASP A 113 16.23 -26.28 -2.87
N SER A 114 15.72 -27.42 -3.32
CA SER A 114 14.29 -27.63 -3.59
C SER A 114 13.45 -27.64 -2.31
N THR A 115 12.20 -27.20 -2.39
CA THR A 115 11.31 -27.23 -1.21
C THR A 115 11.10 -28.65 -0.66
N GLU A 116 11.16 -29.65 -1.54
CA GLU A 116 11.05 -31.07 -1.23
C GLU A 116 12.25 -31.60 -0.43
N HIS A 117 13.43 -31.01 -0.59
CA HIS A 117 14.60 -31.34 0.22
C HIS A 117 14.66 -30.51 1.51
N LEU A 118 14.22 -29.24 1.46
CA LEU A 118 14.26 -28.34 2.61
C LEU A 118 13.21 -28.68 3.67
N PHE A 119 12.05 -29.20 3.26
CA PHE A 119 10.93 -29.48 4.14
C PHE A 119 10.40 -30.90 3.91
N LYS A 120 9.88 -31.53 4.97
CA LYS A 120 9.15 -32.79 4.88
C LYS A 120 7.84 -32.63 4.10
N GLN A 121 7.18 -31.48 4.29
CA GLN A 121 5.98 -31.09 3.56
C GLN A 121 6.01 -29.58 3.32
N PHE A 122 5.65 -29.14 2.12
CA PHE A 122 5.51 -27.73 1.78
C PHE A 122 4.19 -27.52 1.04
N ASP A 123 3.34 -26.60 1.52
CA ASP A 123 2.09 -26.26 0.84
C ASP A 123 2.34 -25.19 -0.22
N LEU A 124 2.13 -25.56 -1.48
CA LEU A 124 2.20 -24.62 -2.58
C LEU A 124 1.08 -23.58 -2.48
N THR A 125 -0.08 -23.91 -1.92
CA THR A 125 -1.14 -22.94 -1.70
C THR A 125 -0.75 -22.01 -0.55
N PRO A 126 -0.71 -20.68 -0.75
CA PRO A 126 -0.36 -19.78 0.33
C PRO A 126 -1.44 -19.78 1.41
N LEU A 127 -1.01 -19.86 2.67
CA LEU A 127 -1.86 -19.68 3.85
C LEU A 127 -2.46 -18.27 3.89
N ALA A 128 -1.64 -17.27 3.59
CA ALA A 128 -2.02 -15.86 3.63
C ALA A 128 -1.22 -15.03 2.61
N SER A 129 -1.78 -13.89 2.23
CA SER A 129 -1.10 -12.94 1.36
C SER A 129 -1.39 -11.51 1.79
N ALA A 130 -0.31 -10.77 2.05
CA ALA A 130 -0.34 -9.41 2.53
C ALA A 130 0.28 -8.46 1.49
N SER A 131 0.36 -7.18 1.84
CA SER A 131 0.87 -6.12 0.97
C SER A 131 2.29 -6.34 0.44
N ILE A 132 3.21 -6.83 1.25
CA ILE A 132 4.65 -6.97 0.89
C ILE A 132 5.06 -8.41 0.63
N ALA A 133 4.41 -9.38 1.26
CA ALA A 133 4.81 -10.78 1.22
C ALA A 133 3.58 -11.71 1.20
N GLN A 134 3.81 -12.97 0.86
CA GLN A 134 2.86 -14.04 1.11
C GLN A 134 3.48 -15.13 1.97
N VAL A 135 2.65 -15.93 2.59
CA VAL A 135 3.04 -16.91 3.61
C VAL A 135 2.57 -18.28 3.16
N HIS A 136 3.48 -19.25 3.19
CA HIS A 136 3.23 -20.67 2.93
C HIS A 136 3.40 -21.47 4.21
N THR A 137 2.69 -22.58 4.35
CA THR A 137 2.89 -23.53 5.44
C THR A 137 3.86 -24.62 5.03
N ALA A 138 4.67 -25.09 5.99
CA ALA A 138 5.55 -26.22 5.79
C ALA A 138 5.73 -27.02 7.09
N ILE A 139 6.24 -28.23 6.96
CA ILE A 139 6.65 -29.10 8.07
C ILE A 139 8.14 -29.42 7.88
N THR A 140 8.95 -29.19 8.90
CA THR A 140 10.39 -29.53 8.87
C THR A 140 10.59 -31.05 8.91
N HIS A 141 11.80 -31.52 8.60
CA HIS A 141 12.12 -32.95 8.72
C HIS A 141 12.05 -33.46 10.16
N ASP A 142 12.28 -32.57 11.13
CA ASP A 142 12.14 -32.84 12.57
C ASP A 142 10.66 -32.89 13.02
N GLY A 143 9.72 -32.46 12.18
CA GLY A 143 8.28 -32.53 12.43
C GLY A 143 7.63 -31.22 12.88
N ASP A 144 8.38 -30.13 12.96
CA ASP A 144 7.86 -28.83 13.39
C ASP A 144 7.02 -28.17 12.29
N ALA A 145 5.85 -27.64 12.68
CA ALA A 145 5.03 -26.82 11.80
C ALA A 145 5.61 -25.40 11.71
N VAL A 146 5.95 -24.96 10.50
CA VAL A 146 6.56 -23.66 10.25
C VAL A 146 5.81 -22.89 9.17
N VAL A 147 6.05 -21.57 9.13
CA VAL A 147 5.58 -20.70 8.06
C VAL A 147 6.76 -20.13 7.28
N VAL A 148 6.66 -20.17 5.95
CA VAL A 148 7.66 -19.63 5.03
C VAL A 148 7.10 -18.36 4.41
N LYS A 149 7.62 -17.21 4.84
CA LYS A 149 7.25 -15.90 4.30
C LYS A 149 8.15 -15.55 3.13
N VAL A 150 7.54 -15.19 2.00
CA VAL A 150 8.24 -14.84 0.76
C VAL A 150 7.79 -13.47 0.28
N VAL A 151 8.77 -12.56 0.14
CA VAL A 151 8.56 -11.19 -0.31
C VAL A 151 8.08 -11.18 -1.75
N ARG A 152 7.13 -10.29 -2.08
CA ARG A 152 6.57 -10.16 -3.42
C ARG A 152 7.66 -9.79 -4.43
N PRO A 153 7.62 -10.38 -5.63
CA PRO A 153 8.59 -10.07 -6.67
C PRO A 153 8.47 -8.60 -7.13
N ASN A 154 9.60 -7.92 -7.28
CA ASN A 154 9.69 -6.51 -7.69
C ASN A 154 8.99 -5.51 -6.74
N ILE A 155 8.80 -5.88 -5.47
CA ILE A 155 8.13 -5.00 -4.52
C ILE A 155 8.90 -3.70 -4.28
N ASP A 156 10.24 -3.72 -4.31
CA ASP A 156 11.07 -2.52 -4.15
C ASP A 156 10.76 -1.43 -5.17
N GLN A 157 10.57 -1.82 -6.43
CA GLN A 157 10.23 -0.88 -7.51
C GLN A 157 8.83 -0.31 -7.31
N THR A 158 7.91 -1.14 -6.80
CA THR A 158 6.54 -0.73 -6.50
C THR A 158 6.52 0.27 -5.35
N ILE A 159 7.21 -0.04 -4.25
CA ILE A 159 7.35 0.84 -3.09
C ILE A 159 7.98 2.17 -3.51
N LYS A 160 9.13 2.16 -4.18
CA LYS A 160 9.81 3.40 -4.62
C LYS A 160 8.89 4.31 -5.44
N ARG A 161 8.12 3.73 -6.38
CA ARG A 161 7.19 4.48 -7.23
C ARG A 161 6.03 5.04 -6.41
N ASP A 162 5.42 4.23 -5.57
CA ASP A 162 4.22 4.60 -4.83
C ASP A 162 4.56 5.62 -3.71
N ILE A 163 5.72 5.49 -3.06
CA ILE A 163 6.28 6.49 -2.14
C ILE A 163 6.58 7.82 -2.86
N ALA A 164 7.19 7.78 -4.05
CA ALA A 164 7.42 9.01 -4.83
C ALA A 164 6.11 9.76 -5.15
N LEU A 165 5.03 9.02 -5.43
CA LEU A 165 3.71 9.61 -5.59
C LEU A 165 3.18 10.19 -4.27
N MET A 166 3.31 9.48 -3.15
CA MET A 166 2.90 9.98 -1.84
C MET A 166 3.61 11.30 -1.52
N TYR A 167 4.91 11.40 -1.78
CA TYR A 167 5.64 12.67 -1.63
C TYR A 167 5.12 13.77 -2.56
N ALA A 168 4.79 13.45 -3.82
CA ALA A 168 4.22 14.43 -4.73
C ALA A 168 2.88 14.98 -4.20
N LEU A 169 2.01 14.10 -3.68
CA LEU A 169 0.74 14.47 -3.06
C LEU A 169 0.96 15.26 -1.76
N ALA A 170 1.87 14.82 -0.90
CA ALA A 170 2.22 15.51 0.34
C ALA A 170 2.73 16.93 0.06
N LYS A 171 3.58 17.14 -0.97
CA LYS A 171 4.03 18.48 -1.40
C LYS A 171 2.89 19.39 -1.84
N LEU A 172 1.85 18.84 -2.48
CA LEU A 172 0.66 19.61 -2.85
C LEU A 172 -0.15 19.99 -1.60
N ILE A 173 -0.32 19.06 -0.68
CA ILE A 173 -1.05 19.29 0.59
C ILE A 173 -0.28 20.25 1.51
N SER A 174 1.05 20.23 1.49
CA SER A 174 1.89 21.15 2.28
C SER A 174 1.59 22.62 2.02
N LYS A 175 1.03 22.95 0.84
CA LYS A 175 0.63 24.32 0.47
C LYS A 175 -0.75 24.72 1.00
N HIS A 176 -1.47 23.81 1.65
CA HIS A 176 -2.77 24.06 2.26
C HIS A 176 -2.59 24.44 3.75
N PRO A 177 -3.37 25.38 4.32
CA PRO A 177 -3.23 25.80 5.72
C PRO A 177 -3.33 24.67 6.77
N ILE A 178 -3.93 23.53 6.41
CA ILE A 178 -4.01 22.35 7.29
C ILE A 178 -2.64 21.67 7.49
N SER A 179 -1.64 21.99 6.66
CA SER A 179 -0.33 21.35 6.66
C SER A 179 0.49 21.62 7.92
N GLU A 180 0.28 22.75 8.60
CA GLU A 180 0.97 23.09 9.85
C GLU A 180 0.69 22.07 10.95
N LYS A 181 -0.52 21.50 10.97
CA LYS A 181 -0.93 20.49 11.97
C LYS A 181 -0.55 19.07 11.58
N VAL A 182 -0.65 18.75 10.29
CA VAL A 182 -0.55 17.37 9.80
C VAL A 182 0.86 17.01 9.33
N ARG A 183 1.71 18.00 8.98
CA ARG A 183 3.10 17.79 8.52
C ARG A 183 3.21 16.64 7.48
N PRO A 184 2.49 16.72 6.34
CA PRO A 184 2.25 15.58 5.45
C PRO A 184 3.53 14.96 4.86
N LEU A 185 4.61 15.74 4.69
CA LEU A 185 5.89 15.22 4.22
C LEU A 185 6.55 14.28 5.22
N GLU A 186 6.37 14.55 6.51
CA GLU A 186 6.95 13.75 7.57
C GLU A 186 6.18 12.47 7.79
N ILE A 187 4.85 12.50 7.66
CA ILE A 187 4.03 11.29 7.64
C ILE A 187 4.50 10.35 6.53
N VAL A 188 4.78 10.87 5.33
CA VAL A 188 5.27 10.04 4.22
C VAL A 188 6.68 9.52 4.51
N ALA A 189 7.56 10.33 5.10
CA ALA A 189 8.92 9.90 5.47
C ALA A 189 8.91 8.82 6.56
N GLU A 190 8.06 8.95 7.57
CA GLU A 190 7.86 7.96 8.62
C GLU A 190 7.32 6.65 8.02
N PHE A 191 6.32 6.73 7.14
CA PHE A 191 5.80 5.56 6.45
C PHE A 191 6.84 4.90 5.54
N GLU A 192 7.66 5.68 4.82
CA GLU A 192 8.75 5.18 4.01
C GLU A 192 9.75 4.38 4.87
N ALA A 193 10.12 4.89 6.05
CA ALA A 193 10.99 4.17 6.97
C ALA A 193 10.36 2.85 7.44
N ILE A 194 9.07 2.87 7.79
CA ILE A 194 8.33 1.67 8.22
C ILE A 194 8.31 0.62 7.11
N ILE A 195 7.87 0.99 5.90
CA ILE A 195 7.70 0.03 4.79
C ILE A 195 9.03 -0.54 4.31
N LEU A 196 10.12 0.26 4.34
CA LEU A 196 11.45 -0.22 3.99
C LEU A 196 12.03 -1.16 5.04
N ASN A 197 11.77 -0.92 6.33
CA ASN A 197 12.19 -1.82 7.39
C ASN A 197 11.48 -3.18 7.26
N GLU A 198 10.20 -3.19 6.89
CA GLU A 198 9.45 -4.42 6.65
C GLU A 198 9.91 -5.22 5.43
N LEU A 199 10.68 -4.66 4.51
CA LEU A 199 11.27 -5.46 3.42
C LEU A 199 12.39 -6.36 3.93
N ASN A 200 13.01 -6.00 5.06
CA ASN A 200 14.10 -6.77 5.62
C ASN A 200 13.56 -7.89 6.52
N MET A 201 13.40 -9.08 5.92
CA MET A 201 12.94 -10.27 6.64
C MET A 201 13.89 -10.69 7.79
N LEU A 202 15.18 -10.32 7.75
CA LEU A 202 16.11 -10.61 8.84
C LEU A 202 15.79 -9.78 10.08
N ASN A 203 15.39 -8.51 9.90
CA ASN A 203 14.95 -7.66 11.00
C ASN A 203 13.68 -8.22 11.64
N GLU A 204 12.72 -8.67 10.81
CA GLU A 204 11.51 -9.30 11.29
C GLU A 204 11.80 -10.60 12.06
N ALA A 205 12.69 -11.46 11.54
CA ALA A 205 13.11 -12.68 12.22
C ALA A 205 13.79 -12.40 13.57
N ASN A 206 14.66 -11.40 13.64
CA ASN A 206 15.33 -11.00 14.88
C ASN A 206 14.36 -10.45 15.94
N ASN A 207 13.32 -9.73 15.52
CA ASN A 207 12.29 -9.27 16.45
C ASN A 207 11.42 -10.43 16.94
N ALA A 208 11.10 -11.38 16.06
CA ALA A 208 10.30 -12.56 16.40
C ALA A 208 11.03 -13.51 17.36
N SER A 209 12.36 -13.61 17.29
CA SER A 209 13.15 -14.48 18.19
C SER A 209 13.32 -13.93 19.61
N GLN A 210 12.96 -12.66 19.85
CA GLN A 210 12.99 -12.01 21.17
C GLN A 210 11.66 -12.08 21.92
N LEU A 211 10.61 -12.63 21.30
CA LEU A 211 9.29 -12.87 21.91
C LEU A 211 9.25 -14.25 22.58
#